data_AF-X1D6T8-F1
#
_entry.id   AF-X1D6T8-F1
#
_cell.length_a   1.000
_cell.length_b   1.000
_cell.length_c   1.000
_cell.angle_alpha   90.00
_cell.angle_beta   90.00
_cell.angle_gamma   90.00
#
_symmetry.space_group_name_H-M   'P 1'
#
loop_
_entity.id
_entity.type
_entity.pdbx_description
1 polymer ?
#
loop_
_entity_poly.entity_id
_entity_poly.type
_entity_poly.pdbx_seq_one_letter_code
_entity_poly.pdbx_strand_id
1 'polypeptide(L)' 'KTIDSEEYIRNVLSIPDNRRVLAMVGVGYPDETKMPGQEGNLEYDKIFFNQYGNY' A
#
# COMPACT_ATOMS: atom_id res chain seq x y z
N LYS A 1 -7.12 -12.59 24.74
CA LYS A 1 -6.70 -11.21 24.40
C LYS A 1 -6.57 -11.17 22.88
N THR A 2 -7.28 -10.27 22.21
CA THR A 2 -7.15 -10.09 20.75
C THR A 2 -6.00 -9.11 20.51
N ILE A 3 -5.08 -9.46 19.62
CA ILE A 3 -3.97 -8.59 19.17
C ILE A 3 -4.24 -8.14 17.74
N ASP A 4 -3.80 -6.94 17.37
CA ASP A 4 -3.91 -6.46 15.99
C ASP A 4 -2.74 -6.98 15.11
N SER A 5 -2.82 -6.74 13.81
CA SER A 5 -1.80 -7.19 12.86
C SER A 5 -0.43 -6.54 13.09
N GLU A 6 -0.37 -5.30 13.58
CA GLU A 6 0.89 -4.62 13.85
C GLU A 6 1.58 -5.24 15.08
N GLU A 7 0.83 -5.45 16.17
CA GLU A 7 1.32 -6.12 17.38
C GLU A 7 1.80 -7.55 17.07
N TYR A 8 1.05 -8.29 16.24
CA TYR A 8 1.46 -9.63 15.82
C TYR A 8 2.81 -9.62 15.08
N ILE A 9 2.95 -8.80 14.03
CA ILE A 9 4.18 -8.75 13.22
C ILE A 9 5.36 -8.22 14.05
N ARG A 10 5.11 -7.23 14.93
CA ARG A 10 6.13 -6.71 15.85
C ARG A 10 6.72 -7.84 16.69
N ASN A 11 5.87 -8.68 17.27
CA ASN A 11 6.30 -9.80 18.10
C ASN A 11 7.06 -10.87 17.30
N VAL A 12 6.55 -11.25 16.12
CA VAL A 12 7.18 -12.27 15.26
C VAL A 12 8.59 -11.85 14.82
N LEU A 13 8.76 -10.58 14.46
CA LEU A 13 10.03 -10.05 13.95
C LEU A 13 10.89 -9.40 15.04
N SER A 14 10.45 -9.43 16.30
CA SER A 14 11.13 -8.79 17.43
C SER A 14 11.43 -7.30 17.19
N ILE A 15 10.48 -6.58 16.57
CA ILE A 15 10.60 -5.13 16.36
C ILE A 15 10.38 -4.43 17.71
N PRO A 16 11.22 -3.44 18.10
CA PRO A 16 11.05 -2.75 19.37
C PRO A 16 9.81 -1.83 19.39
N ASP A 17 9.25 -1.59 20.57
CA ASP A 17 8.00 -0.82 20.77
C ASP A 17 8.07 0.64 20.31
N ASN A 18 9.28 1.21 20.21
CA ASN A 18 9.49 2.56 19.69
C ASN A 18 9.52 2.64 18.14
N ARG A 19 9.18 1.54 17.45
CA ARG A 19 9.06 1.47 15.99
C ARG A 19 7.69 0.93 15.58
N ARG A 20 7.23 1.37 14.41
CA ARG A 20 5.96 0.93 13.82
C ARG A 20 6.18 0.14 12.55
N VAL A 21 5.27 -0.79 12.27
CA VAL A 21 5.23 -1.52 11.00
C VAL A 21 4.46 -0.67 9.99
N LEU A 22 5.15 -0.15 8.98
CA LEU A 22 4.50 0.65 7.92
C LEU A 22 3.86 -0.25 6.85
N ALA A 23 4.60 -1.24 6.37
CA ALA A 23 4.18 -2.16 5.31
C ALA A 23 4.99 -3.45 5.35
N MET A 24 4.44 -4.52 4.77
CA MET A 24 5.17 -5.74 4.39
C MET A 24 5.12 -5.88 2.87
N VAL A 25 6.27 -6.11 2.23
CA VAL A 25 6.38 -6.23 0.77
C VAL A 25 6.90 -7.63 0.44
N GLY A 26 6.04 -8.45 -0.18
CA GLY A 26 6.43 -9.76 -0.70
C GLY A 26 7.16 -9.61 -2.03
N VAL A 27 8.27 -10.32 -2.19
CA VAL A 27 9.06 -10.35 -3.44
C VAL A 27 9.28 -11.80 -3.84
N GLY A 28 9.05 -12.11 -5.12
CA GLY A 28 9.19 -13.45 -5.66
C GLY A 28 8.83 -13.50 -7.15
N TYR A 29 8.94 -14.68 -7.74
CA TYR A 29 8.45 -14.91 -9.10
C TYR A 29 6.92 -15.03 -9.09
N PRO A 30 6.19 -14.27 -9.93
CA PRO A 30 4.73 -14.34 -9.95
C PRO A 30 4.26 -15.67 -10.55
N ASP A 31 3.28 -16.29 -9.91
CA ASP A 31 2.54 -17.45 -10.44
C ASP A 31 1.25 -17.01 -11.14
N GLU A 32 1.18 -15.73 -11.54
CA GLU A 32 0.03 -15.13 -12.19
C GLU A 32 0.47 -14.14 -13.28
N THR A 33 -0.34 -14.01 -14.33
CA THR A 33 -0.19 -12.97 -15.34
C THR A 33 -1.26 -11.91 -15.14
N LYS A 34 -0.86 -10.66 -14.90
CA LYS A 34 -1.77 -9.51 -14.78
C LYS A 34 -1.86 -8.77 -16.10
N MET A 35 -3.07 -8.33 -16.46
CA MET A 35 -3.22 -7.40 -17.57
C MET A 35 -2.54 -6.07 -17.24
N PRO A 36 -1.86 -5.44 -18.21
CA PRO A 36 -1.30 -4.11 -18.01
C PRO A 36 -2.41 -3.09 -17.76
N GLY A 37 -2.07 -2.02 -17.04
CA GLY A 37 -2.97 -0.89 -16.85
C GLY A 37 -3.43 -0.33 -18.19
N GLN A 38 -4.73 -0.07 -18.33
CA GLN A 38 -5.32 0.50 -19.53
C GLN A 38 -5.44 2.01 -19.40
N GLU A 39 -5.39 2.75 -20.50
CA GLU A 39 -5.56 4.21 -20.51
C GLU A 39 -6.89 4.64 -19.88
N GLY A 40 -7.96 3.86 -20.09
CA GLY A 40 -9.27 4.12 -19.46
C GLY A 40 -9.27 4.05 -17.92
N ASN A 41 -8.20 3.56 -17.28
CA ASN A 41 -8.05 3.55 -15.83
C ASN A 41 -7.38 4.82 -15.29
N LEU A 42 -6.93 5.73 -16.16
CA LEU A 42 -6.30 6.97 -15.74
C LEU A 42 -7.35 7.91 -15.13
N GLU A 43 -7.12 8.29 -13.88
CA GLU A 43 -8.00 9.16 -13.09
C GLU A 43 -7.76 10.64 -13.44
N TYR A 44 -8.12 11.03 -14.66
CA TYR A 44 -7.96 12.41 -15.16
C TYR A 44 -8.72 13.44 -14.33
N ASP A 45 -9.78 13.03 -13.64
CA ASP A 45 -10.54 13.82 -12.68
C ASP A 45 -9.72 14.25 -11.45
N LYS A 46 -8.58 13.58 -11.19
CA LYS A 46 -7.63 13.97 -10.14
C LYS A 46 -6.61 15.00 -10.61
N ILE A 47 -6.62 15.41 -11.88
CA ILE A 47 -5.69 16.39 -12.43
C ILE A 47 -6.34 17.78 -12.38
N PHE A 48 -5.70 18.71 -11.66
CA PHE A 48 -6.16 20.09 -11.54
C PHE A 48 -5.15 21.07 -12.15
N PHE A 49 -5.61 22.01 -12.97
CA PHE A 49 -4.77 23.03 -13.57
C PHE A 49 -4.79 24.32 -12.74
N ASN A 50 -3.60 24.82 -12.40
CA ASN A 50 -3.35 26.06 -11.64
C ASN A 50 -3.84 26.09 -10.19
N GLN A 51 -4.97 25.44 -9.87
CA GLN A 51 -5.54 25.40 -8.53
C GLN A 51 -6.21 24.05 -8.28
N TYR A 52 -5.88 23.44 -7.14
CA TYR A 52 -6.52 22.22 -6.67
C TYR A 52 -8.03 22.40 -6.54
N GLY A 53 -8.80 21.46 -7.08
CA GLY A 53 -10.26 21.42 -6.93
C GLY A 53 -11.07 22.38 -7.80
N ASN A 54 -10.45 23.13 -8.73
CA ASN A 54 -11.21 23.88 -9.74
C ASN A 54 -11.62 22.93 -10.88
N TYR A 55 -12.94 22.85 -11.13
CA TYR A 55 -13.56 22.09 -12.22
C TYR A 55 -14.06 23.05 -13.31
#